data_AF-A0A564VQR6-F1
#
_entry.id   AF-A0A564VQR6-F1
#
_cell.length_a   1.000
_cell.length_b   1.000
_cell.length_c   1.000
_cell.angle_alpha   90.00
_cell.angle_beta   90.00
_cell.angle_gamma   90.00
#
_symmetry.space_group_name_H-M   'P 1'
#
loop_
_entity.id
_entity.type
_entity.pdbx_description
1 polymer ?
#
loop_
_entity_poly.entity_id
_entity_poly.type
_entity_poly.pdbx_seq_one_letter_code
_entity_poly.pdbx_strand_id
1 'polypeptide(L)'
;MQWQKCRKTQLKWLGFRVSMLCSCAAFPADTTSRTLSVPLIDGLGHNDCEAYMSWRVCSTPGCPNLIETPARKCDACARAQRDRARTRGHNPYGTKGHQSFRRQVLARDPYCTCPGDSGRGGCGKHHGLCGNPSTIADHYPYERTELIDMRLNPNDPKFGRGLCKQCHDVKTGKTRPAGFNTRQ
;
A
#
# COMPACT_ATOMS: atom_id res chain seq x y z
N MET A 1 -43.55 18.56 38.48
CA MET A 1 -43.11 18.68 37.07
C MET A 1 -41.60 18.55 37.05
N GLN A 2 -41.08 17.32 36.84
CA GLN A 2 -40.55 16.77 35.57
C GLN A 2 -39.03 17.06 35.46
N TRP A 3 -38.17 16.15 35.98
CA TRP A 3 -37.39 15.10 35.26
C TRP A 3 -36.37 15.67 34.23
N GLN A 4 -35.09 15.27 34.17
CA GLN A 4 -34.34 14.28 34.93
C GLN A 4 -32.81 14.37 34.74
N LYS A 5 -32.11 13.85 35.76
CA LYS A 5 -30.66 13.66 35.89
C LYS A 5 -30.12 12.54 34.99
N CYS A 6 -28.98 12.81 34.37
CA CYS A 6 -28.11 11.83 33.72
C CYS A 6 -27.32 11.04 34.79
N ARG A 7 -27.63 9.74 34.97
CA ARG A 7 -26.91 8.84 35.88
C ARG A 7 -25.84 8.07 35.11
N LYS A 8 -24.57 8.40 35.35
CA LYS A 8 -23.44 7.47 35.17
C LYS A 8 -23.27 6.69 36.47
N THR A 9 -23.61 5.41 36.45
CA THR A 9 -23.37 4.46 37.53
C THR A 9 -21.89 4.11 37.58
N GLN A 10 -21.23 4.59 38.63
CA GLN A 10 -19.99 4.08 39.20
C GLN A 10 -20.36 2.98 40.19
N LEU A 11 -19.79 1.77 40.03
CA LEU A 11 -19.82 0.72 41.04
C LEU A 11 -18.39 0.53 41.54
N LYS A 12 -18.16 1.02 42.76
CA LYS A 12 -17.03 0.68 43.61
C LYS A 12 -17.26 -0.73 44.16
N TRP A 13 -16.26 -1.60 44.01
CA TRP A 13 -16.06 -2.74 44.90
C TRP A 13 -14.75 -2.55 45.67
N LEU A 14 -14.80 -2.97 46.92
CA LEU A 14 -13.87 -2.69 47.99
C LEU A 14 -12.49 -3.35 47.77
N GLY A 15 -11.46 -2.59 48.15
CA GLY A 15 -10.33 -3.01 48.97
C GLY A 15 -9.64 -4.33 48.65
N PHE A 16 -8.44 -4.26 48.07
CA PHE A 16 -7.27 -4.96 48.59
C PHE A 16 -6.01 -4.21 48.15
N ARG A 17 -5.20 -3.77 49.13
CA ARG A 17 -3.85 -3.25 48.94
C ARG A 17 -2.91 -4.44 48.74
N VAL A 18 -2.15 -4.48 47.65
CA VAL A 18 -0.85 -5.19 47.61
C VAL A 18 0.13 -4.36 46.78
N SER A 19 1.34 -4.30 47.31
CA SER A 19 2.40 -3.35 47.05
C SER A 19 3.03 -3.43 45.67
N MET A 20 3.42 -2.23 45.25
CA MET A 20 4.54 -1.89 44.39
C MET A 20 5.78 -2.76 44.71
N LEU A 21 6.21 -3.57 43.74
CA LEU A 21 7.57 -4.08 43.67
C LEU A 21 8.12 -3.81 42.27
N CYS A 22 8.92 -2.76 42.23
CA CYS A 22 9.92 -2.50 41.22
C CYS A 22 11.01 -3.57 41.40
N SER A 23 11.13 -4.49 40.44
CA SER A 23 12.28 -5.39 40.37
C SER A 23 13.25 -4.85 39.33
N CYS A 24 14.16 -4.00 39.78
CA CYS A 24 15.47 -3.83 39.17
C CYS A 24 16.24 -5.13 39.42
N ALA A 25 16.46 -5.93 38.38
CA ALA A 25 17.47 -6.99 38.42
C ALA A 25 18.81 -6.37 38.03
N ALA A 26 19.75 -6.39 38.97
CA ALA A 26 21.13 -6.02 38.77
C ALA A 26 22.03 -7.23 39.03
N PHE A 27 23.11 -7.29 38.23
CA PHE A 27 24.36 -8.05 38.38
C PHE A 27 24.39 -9.51 37.90
N PRO A 28 25.57 -10.04 37.47
CA PRO A 28 26.91 -9.44 37.51
C PRO A 28 27.62 -9.29 36.15
N ALA A 29 28.59 -8.39 36.13
CA ALA A 29 29.68 -8.37 35.17
C ALA A 29 30.54 -9.62 35.37
N ASP A 30 30.72 -10.41 34.31
CA ASP A 30 31.77 -11.43 34.30
C ASP A 30 33.02 -10.84 33.66
N THR A 31 34.06 -10.79 34.48
CA THR A 31 35.35 -10.18 34.18
C THR A 31 36.31 -11.34 34.02
N THR A 32 36.36 -11.92 32.82
CA THR A 32 37.46 -12.85 32.47
C THR A 32 38.41 -12.17 31.52
N SER A 33 39.42 -11.54 32.11
CA SER A 33 40.73 -11.33 31.49
C SER A 33 41.24 -12.66 30.97
N ARG A 34 41.39 -12.78 29.66
CA ARG A 34 42.23 -13.79 29.04
C ARG A 34 43.25 -13.08 28.16
N THR A 35 44.35 -12.73 28.79
CA THR A 35 45.63 -12.48 28.11
C THR A 35 46.13 -13.77 27.46
N LEU A 36 46.95 -13.59 26.40
CA LEU A 36 47.74 -14.58 25.66
C LEU A 36 46.93 -15.29 24.54
N SER A 37 47.30 -15.31 23.26
CA SER A 37 48.60 -15.11 22.61
C SER A 37 48.39 -14.75 21.14
N VAL A 38 49.21 -13.85 20.61
CA VAL A 38 49.40 -13.60 19.18
C VAL A 38 50.19 -14.77 18.59
N PRO A 39 49.73 -15.46 17.53
CA PRO A 39 50.64 -16.07 16.59
C PRO A 39 51.05 -15.01 15.57
N LEU A 40 52.29 -14.56 15.69
CA LEU A 40 53.02 -13.87 14.64
C LEU A 40 53.14 -14.89 13.49
N ILE A 41 52.40 -14.66 12.41
CA ILE A 41 52.63 -15.33 11.14
C ILE A 41 52.89 -14.25 10.11
N ASP A 42 54.17 -14.08 9.83
CA ASP A 42 54.70 -13.34 8.70
C ASP A 42 54.16 -13.96 7.40
N GLY A 43 53.68 -13.13 6.46
CA GLY A 43 53.45 -13.62 5.10
C GLY A 43 52.41 -12.89 4.27
N LEU A 44 52.80 -11.75 3.72
CA LEU A 44 52.51 -11.31 2.35
C LEU A 44 51.04 -11.21 1.91
N GLY A 45 50.53 -9.97 1.91
CA GLY A 45 49.41 -9.60 1.05
C GLY A 45 48.64 -8.40 1.58
N HIS A 46 49.27 -7.21 1.60
CA HIS A 46 48.52 -5.97 1.63
C HIS A 46 47.55 -5.98 0.43
N ASN A 47 46.29 -6.30 0.69
CA ASN A 47 45.17 -5.86 -0.13
C ASN A 47 44.27 -5.07 0.81
N ASP A 48 44.85 -4.02 1.40
CA ASP A 48 44.06 -2.91 1.89
C ASP A 48 43.23 -2.43 0.72
N CYS A 49 41.94 -2.70 0.81
CA CYS A 49 40.91 -2.32 -0.12
C CYS A 49 40.68 -0.80 -0.06
N GLU A 50 41.73 -0.02 -0.32
CA GLU A 50 41.61 1.34 -0.82
C GLU A 50 40.86 1.24 -2.15
N ALA A 51 39.54 1.38 -2.06
CA ALA A 51 38.68 1.58 -3.19
C ALA A 51 39.23 2.79 -3.96
N TYR A 52 40.00 2.55 -5.02
CA TYR A 52 40.43 3.59 -5.93
C TYR A 52 39.16 4.25 -6.47
N MET A 53 38.86 5.45 -5.97
CA MET A 53 37.69 6.25 -6.31
C MET A 53 37.86 6.76 -7.75
N SER A 54 37.62 5.88 -8.72
CA SER A 54 37.66 6.20 -10.14
C SER A 54 36.30 6.72 -10.60
N TRP A 55 36.34 7.79 -11.40
CA TRP A 55 35.14 8.32 -12.04
C TRP A 55 34.86 7.57 -13.33
N ARG A 56 33.60 7.17 -13.53
CA ARG A 56 33.14 6.53 -14.77
C ARG A 56 31.83 7.14 -15.25
N VAL A 57 31.52 7.00 -16.53
CA VAL A 57 30.21 7.39 -17.07
C VAL A 57 29.12 6.42 -16.60
N CYS A 58 27.94 6.96 -16.27
CA CYS A 58 26.75 6.18 -15.95
C CYS A 58 26.44 5.16 -17.06
N SER A 59 26.19 3.90 -16.69
CA SER A 59 25.94 2.83 -17.66
C SER A 59 24.58 2.91 -18.37
N THR A 60 23.81 3.98 -18.18
CA THR A 60 22.51 4.17 -18.81
C THR A 60 22.72 4.79 -20.19
N PRO A 61 22.28 4.17 -21.30
CA PRO A 61 22.49 4.71 -22.64
C PRO A 61 21.98 6.15 -22.76
N GLY A 62 22.84 7.05 -23.26
CA GLY A 62 22.53 8.47 -23.43
C GLY A 62 22.58 9.32 -22.15
N CYS A 63 22.98 8.78 -21.00
CA CYS A 63 23.14 9.55 -19.77
C CYS A 63 24.56 10.14 -19.67
N PRO A 64 24.75 11.47 -19.65
CA PRO A 64 26.08 12.08 -19.62
C PRO A 64 26.71 12.12 -18.20
N ASN A 65 25.98 11.72 -17.15
CA ASN A 65 26.45 11.84 -15.77
C ASN A 65 27.67 10.95 -15.47
N LEU A 66 28.65 11.52 -14.78
CA LEU A 66 29.77 10.80 -14.16
C LEU A 66 29.37 10.30 -12.76
N ILE A 67 29.90 9.14 -12.38
CA ILE A 67 29.63 8.49 -11.10
C ILE A 67 30.93 7.93 -10.51
N GLU A 68 30.99 7.88 -9.18
CA GLU A 68 32.09 7.28 -8.44
C GLU A 68 31.96 5.75 -8.44
N THR A 69 33.06 5.03 -8.66
CA THR A 69 33.09 3.60 -8.38
C THR A 69 32.92 3.34 -6.89
N PRO A 70 32.16 2.30 -6.49
CA PRO A 70 31.69 1.17 -7.29
C PRO A 70 30.29 1.33 -7.93
N ALA A 71 29.68 2.52 -7.87
CA ALA A 71 28.34 2.72 -8.43
C ALA A 71 28.32 2.46 -9.95
N ARG A 72 27.22 1.86 -10.43
CA ARG A 72 27.04 1.51 -11.86
C ARG A 72 26.16 2.51 -12.62
N LYS A 73 25.29 3.23 -11.91
CA LYS A 73 24.36 4.23 -12.44
C LYS A 73 24.29 5.42 -11.50
N CYS A 74 24.02 6.61 -12.05
CA CYS A 74 23.71 7.78 -11.21
C CYS A 74 22.36 7.60 -10.50
N ASP A 75 22.15 8.34 -9.42
CA ASP A 75 20.95 8.22 -8.60
C ASP A 75 19.65 8.40 -9.38
N ALA A 76 19.63 9.33 -10.34
CA ALA A 76 18.47 9.57 -11.20
C ALA A 76 18.16 8.33 -12.06
N CYS A 77 19.16 7.74 -12.72
CA CYS A 77 18.97 6.55 -13.54
C CYS A 77 18.69 5.30 -12.71
N ALA A 78 19.30 5.17 -11.53
CA ALA A 78 19.02 4.09 -10.59
C ALA A 78 17.58 4.18 -10.04
N ARG A 79 17.11 5.40 -9.72
CA ARG A 79 15.71 5.66 -9.35
C ARG A 79 14.77 5.34 -10.51
N ALA A 80 15.01 5.86 -11.71
CA ALA A 80 14.19 5.58 -12.89
C ALA A 80 14.12 4.09 -13.21
N GLN A 81 15.21 3.33 -13.02
CA GLN A 81 15.20 1.87 -13.17
C GLN A 81 14.35 1.18 -12.10
N ARG A 82 14.44 1.61 -10.83
CA ARG A 82 13.59 1.09 -9.74
C ARG A 82 12.12 1.43 -9.97
N ASP A 83 11.81 2.64 -10.44
CA ASP A 83 10.45 3.04 -10.78
C ASP A 83 9.91 2.25 -11.96
N ARG A 84 10.72 2.06 -13.01
CA ARG A 84 10.37 1.13 -14.10
C ARG A 84 10.17 -0.29 -13.59
N ALA A 85 10.93 -0.77 -12.60
CA ALA A 85 10.72 -2.09 -12.02
C ALA A 85 9.41 -2.16 -11.19
N ARG A 86 9.03 -1.08 -10.50
CA ARG A 86 7.72 -0.95 -9.83
C ARG A 86 6.56 -0.91 -10.83
N THR A 87 6.77 -0.27 -11.98
CA THR A 87 5.75 -0.09 -13.03
C THR A 87 5.70 -1.26 -14.02
N ARG A 88 6.79 -2.02 -14.18
CA ARG A 88 6.85 -3.18 -15.08
C ARG A 88 6.09 -4.36 -14.47
N GLY A 89 4.89 -4.60 -15.00
CA GLY A 89 4.41 -5.97 -15.21
C GLY A 89 3.32 -6.47 -14.27
N HIS A 90 2.85 -5.70 -13.29
CA HIS A 90 1.73 -6.18 -12.47
C HIS A 90 0.46 -5.40 -12.81
N ASN A 91 -0.34 -5.95 -13.74
CA ASN A 91 -1.72 -5.50 -13.93
C ASN A 91 -2.43 -5.63 -12.57
N PRO A 92 -2.83 -4.52 -11.92
CA PRO A 92 -3.47 -4.57 -10.59
C PRO A 92 -4.78 -5.37 -10.62
N TYR A 93 -5.38 -5.50 -11.80
CA TYR A 93 -6.60 -6.26 -12.05
C TYR A 93 -6.34 -7.74 -12.42
N GLY A 94 -5.08 -8.10 -12.72
CA GLY A 94 -4.67 -9.46 -13.07
C GLY A 94 -4.28 -10.33 -11.86
N THR A 95 -4.33 -9.79 -10.65
CA THR A 95 -3.82 -10.44 -9.44
C THR A 95 -4.81 -11.47 -8.87
N LYS A 96 -4.34 -12.50 -8.17
CA LYS A 96 -5.22 -13.46 -7.45
C LYS A 96 -6.18 -12.75 -6.48
N GLY A 97 -5.70 -11.71 -5.79
CA GLY A 97 -6.52 -10.89 -4.91
C GLY A 97 -7.67 -10.20 -5.65
N HIS A 98 -7.38 -9.61 -6.82
CA HIS A 98 -8.42 -8.99 -7.64
C HIS A 98 -9.39 -10.03 -8.24
N GLN A 99 -8.92 -11.22 -8.62
CA GLN A 99 -9.81 -12.30 -9.07
C GLN A 99 -10.75 -12.77 -7.96
N SER A 100 -10.26 -12.84 -6.71
CA SER A 100 -11.09 -13.16 -5.55
C SER A 100 -12.13 -12.09 -5.27
N PHE A 101 -11.71 -10.81 -5.28
CA PHE A 101 -12.60 -9.66 -5.19
C PHE A 101 -13.73 -9.73 -6.24
N ARG A 102 -13.36 -9.90 -7.51
CA ARG A 102 -14.32 -9.98 -8.62
C ARG A 102 -15.34 -11.10 -8.41
N ARG A 103 -14.88 -12.29 -8.03
CA ARG A 103 -15.75 -13.44 -7.80
C ARG A 103 -16.75 -13.19 -6.67
N GLN A 104 -16.29 -12.65 -5.55
CA GLN A 104 -17.14 -12.38 -4.39
C GLN A 104 -18.17 -11.29 -4.68
N VAL A 105 -17.78 -10.22 -5.36
CA VAL A 105 -18.69 -9.12 -5.75
C VAL A 105 -19.76 -9.64 -6.72
N LEU A 106 -19.37 -10.38 -7.77
CA LEU A 106 -20.34 -10.89 -8.76
C LEU A 106 -21.25 -11.99 -8.19
N ALA A 107 -20.79 -12.76 -7.20
CA ALA A 107 -21.64 -13.73 -6.50
C ALA A 107 -22.67 -13.04 -5.60
N ARG A 108 -22.29 -11.95 -4.92
CA ARG A 108 -23.18 -11.15 -4.08
C ARG A 108 -24.17 -10.33 -4.90
N ASP A 109 -23.72 -9.75 -6.01
CA ASP A 109 -24.46 -8.81 -6.84
C ASP A 109 -24.66 -9.39 -8.26
N PRO A 110 -25.46 -10.46 -8.44
CA PRO A 110 -25.61 -11.13 -9.74
C PRO A 110 -26.29 -10.25 -10.80
N TYR A 111 -27.07 -9.26 -10.36
CA TYR A 111 -27.69 -8.24 -11.21
C TYR A 111 -27.11 -6.86 -10.92
N CYS A 112 -27.12 -6.01 -11.94
CA CYS A 112 -26.52 -4.68 -11.94
C CYS A 112 -27.16 -3.81 -10.86
N THR A 113 -26.35 -3.34 -9.92
CA THR A 113 -26.78 -2.51 -8.78
C THR A 113 -26.71 -1.01 -9.10
N CYS A 114 -26.64 -0.64 -10.39
CA CYS A 114 -26.65 0.76 -10.81
C CYS A 114 -27.98 1.42 -10.39
N PRO A 115 -27.95 2.54 -9.63
CA PRO A 115 -29.17 3.22 -9.20
C PRO A 115 -29.84 4.07 -10.31
N GLY A 116 -29.28 4.05 -11.52
CA GLY A 116 -29.79 4.83 -12.65
C GLY A 116 -29.36 6.27 -12.57
N ASP A 117 -29.87 7.04 -11.62
CA ASP A 117 -29.69 8.50 -11.58
C ASP A 117 -28.23 8.92 -11.27
N SER A 118 -27.75 9.96 -11.96
CA SER A 118 -26.37 10.44 -11.86
C SER A 118 -25.97 10.91 -10.46
N GLY A 119 -26.92 11.37 -9.64
CA GLY A 119 -26.66 11.92 -8.31
C GLY A 119 -26.27 10.91 -7.22
N ARG A 120 -26.48 9.60 -7.45
CA ARG A 120 -26.17 8.54 -6.44
C ARG A 120 -25.07 7.57 -6.89
N GLY A 121 -24.25 7.97 -7.87
CA GLY A 121 -23.27 7.07 -8.51
C GLY A 121 -23.84 6.21 -9.63
N GLY A 122 -25.00 6.58 -10.17
CA GLY A 122 -25.63 5.93 -11.33
C GLY A 122 -25.11 6.44 -12.67
N CYS A 123 -25.48 5.72 -13.73
CA CYS A 123 -24.99 5.99 -15.09
C CYS A 123 -25.72 7.17 -15.78
N GLY A 124 -26.88 7.59 -15.29
CA GLY A 124 -27.75 8.62 -15.88
C GLY A 124 -28.43 8.21 -17.19
N LYS A 125 -28.37 6.92 -17.57
CA LYS A 125 -29.00 6.40 -18.80
C LYS A 125 -30.34 5.71 -18.57
N HIS A 126 -30.67 5.41 -17.32
CA HIS A 126 -31.93 4.82 -16.92
C HIS A 126 -32.28 5.37 -15.53
N HIS A 127 -33.54 5.19 -15.14
CA HIS A 127 -34.02 5.53 -13.81
C HIS A 127 -34.20 4.24 -12.99
N GLY A 128 -33.95 4.31 -11.69
CA GLY A 128 -34.04 3.14 -10.80
C GLY A 128 -33.02 2.05 -11.12
N LEU A 129 -33.27 0.83 -10.62
CA LEU A 129 -32.36 -0.31 -10.77
C LEU A 129 -32.32 -0.84 -12.21
N CYS A 130 -31.12 -1.11 -12.72
CA CYS A 130 -30.91 -1.53 -14.11
C CYS A 130 -31.47 -2.93 -14.42
N GLY A 131 -31.37 -3.89 -13.49
CA GLY A 131 -31.87 -5.27 -13.66
C GLY A 131 -31.06 -6.16 -14.61
N ASN A 132 -30.18 -5.62 -15.45
CA ASN A 132 -29.30 -6.40 -16.32
C ASN A 132 -28.28 -7.24 -15.53
N PRO A 133 -27.82 -8.40 -16.04
CA PRO A 133 -26.78 -9.20 -15.38
C PRO A 133 -25.48 -8.42 -15.13
N SER A 134 -24.91 -8.61 -13.94
CA SER A 134 -23.60 -8.05 -13.59
C SER A 134 -22.49 -8.85 -14.25
N THR A 135 -21.62 -8.16 -15.00
CA THR A 135 -20.43 -8.77 -15.61
C THR A 135 -19.15 -8.06 -15.16
N ILE A 136 -19.26 -6.97 -14.41
CA ILE A 136 -18.14 -6.16 -13.95
C ILE A 136 -18.26 -5.94 -12.45
N ALA A 137 -17.17 -6.18 -11.73
CA ALA A 137 -17.01 -5.81 -10.34
C ALA A 137 -16.31 -4.44 -10.30
N ASP A 138 -17.08 -3.41 -10.01
CA ASP A 138 -16.63 -2.02 -9.99
C ASP A 138 -16.36 -1.58 -8.54
N HIS A 139 -15.47 -0.60 -8.34
CA HIS A 139 -15.21 -0.07 -7.00
C HIS A 139 -16.27 1.00 -6.64
N TYR A 140 -16.79 0.96 -5.41
CA TYR A 140 -17.83 1.86 -4.87
C TYR A 140 -17.87 1.83 -3.34
N PRO A 141 -18.12 2.94 -2.62
CA PRO A 141 -18.37 4.30 -3.12
C PRO A 141 -17.12 5.03 -3.61
N TYR A 142 -15.95 4.49 -3.30
CA TYR A 142 -14.66 5.03 -3.67
C TYR A 142 -14.08 4.33 -4.89
N GLU A 143 -13.30 5.06 -5.67
CA GLU A 143 -12.46 4.53 -6.72
C GLU A 143 -11.27 3.77 -6.14
N ARG A 144 -10.70 2.87 -6.93
CA ARG A 144 -9.53 2.08 -6.52
C ARG A 144 -8.37 2.95 -6.00
N THR A 145 -8.11 4.07 -6.68
CA THR A 145 -7.03 5.00 -6.31
C THR A 145 -7.31 5.66 -4.96
N GLU A 146 -8.56 6.07 -4.71
CA GLU A 146 -8.96 6.67 -3.44
C GLU A 146 -8.84 5.66 -2.28
N LEU A 147 -9.17 4.39 -2.50
CA LEU A 147 -8.96 3.33 -1.51
C LEU A 147 -7.49 3.16 -1.15
N ILE A 148 -6.59 3.24 -2.14
CA ILE A 148 -5.14 3.19 -1.91
C ILE A 148 -4.67 4.42 -1.11
N ASP A 149 -5.15 5.60 -1.46
CA ASP A 149 -4.79 6.86 -0.79
C ASP A 149 -5.27 6.88 0.67
N MET A 150 -6.44 6.32 0.93
CA MET A 150 -6.97 6.11 2.29
C MET A 150 -6.31 4.94 3.05
N ARG A 151 -5.32 4.27 2.45
CA ARG A 151 -4.65 3.08 3.01
C ARG A 151 -5.61 1.93 3.34
N LEU A 152 -6.69 1.82 2.56
CA LEU A 152 -7.64 0.72 2.63
C LEU A 152 -7.28 -0.36 1.61
N ASN A 153 -7.76 -1.58 1.84
CA ASN A 153 -7.57 -2.68 0.88
C ASN A 153 -8.51 -2.49 -0.32
N PRO A 154 -8.00 -2.20 -1.54
CA PRO A 154 -8.83 -2.00 -2.71
C PRO A 154 -9.52 -3.29 -3.20
N ASN A 155 -9.01 -4.46 -2.81
CA ASN A 155 -9.59 -5.74 -3.17
C ASN A 155 -10.54 -6.29 -2.07
N ASP A 156 -10.95 -5.46 -1.12
CA ASP A 156 -11.98 -5.81 -0.14
C ASP A 156 -13.37 -5.73 -0.81
N PRO A 157 -14.14 -6.84 -0.89
CA PRO A 157 -15.44 -6.87 -1.57
C PRO A 157 -16.46 -5.86 -1.03
N LYS A 158 -16.29 -5.34 0.20
CA LYS A 158 -17.18 -4.29 0.74
C LYS A 158 -17.13 -2.99 -0.05
N PHE A 159 -16.01 -2.74 -0.75
CA PHE A 159 -15.84 -1.59 -1.64
C PHE A 159 -16.11 -1.93 -3.10
N GLY A 160 -16.73 -3.08 -3.37
CA GLY A 160 -17.12 -3.49 -4.71
C GLY A 160 -18.63 -3.41 -4.90
N ARG A 161 -19.07 -3.26 -6.15
CA ARG A 161 -20.46 -3.47 -6.57
C ARG A 161 -20.53 -4.17 -7.94
N GLY A 162 -21.58 -4.95 -8.16
CA GLY A 162 -21.87 -5.57 -9.45
C GLY A 162 -22.49 -4.59 -10.45
N LEU A 163 -21.92 -4.48 -11.64
CA LEU A 163 -22.44 -3.68 -12.75
C LEU A 163 -22.51 -4.46 -14.05
N CYS A 164 -23.50 -4.12 -14.88
CA CYS A 164 -23.48 -4.48 -16.30
C CYS A 164 -22.46 -3.61 -17.05
N LYS A 165 -21.96 -4.13 -18.17
CA LYS A 165 -20.96 -3.44 -19.00
C LYS A 165 -21.39 -2.02 -19.40
N GLN A 166 -22.63 -1.85 -19.85
CA GLN A 166 -23.13 -0.55 -20.31
C GLN A 166 -23.13 0.52 -19.20
N CYS A 167 -23.56 0.16 -17.99
CA CYS A 167 -23.56 1.10 -16.86
C CYS A 167 -22.14 1.45 -16.41
N HIS A 168 -21.25 0.45 -16.39
CA HIS A 168 -19.85 0.63 -16.03
C HIS A 168 -19.09 1.53 -17.02
N ASP A 169 -19.27 1.33 -18.33
CA ASP A 169 -18.58 2.12 -19.35
C ASP A 169 -18.97 3.60 -19.26
N VAL A 170 -20.24 3.89 -18.93
CA VAL A 170 -20.72 5.26 -18.74
C VAL A 170 -20.13 5.89 -17.49
N LYS A 171 -20.07 5.15 -16.37
CA LYS A 171 -19.40 5.61 -15.14
C LYS A 171 -17.94 5.95 -15.46
N THR A 172 -17.24 5.05 -16.16
CA THR A 172 -15.84 5.22 -16.54
C THR A 172 -15.64 6.48 -17.40
N GLY A 173 -16.51 6.71 -18.38
CA GLY A 173 -16.45 7.90 -19.22
C GLY A 173 -16.64 9.22 -18.45
N LYS A 174 -17.40 9.20 -17.34
CA LYS A 174 -17.61 10.39 -16.48
C LYS A 174 -16.45 10.63 -15.52
N THR A 175 -15.93 9.58 -14.88
CA THR A 175 -14.90 9.71 -13.83
C THR A 175 -13.48 9.74 -14.39
N ARG A 176 -13.28 9.31 -15.63
CA ARG A 176 -11.97 9.27 -16.29
C ARG A 176 -12.05 9.86 -17.70
N PRO A 177 -12.32 11.18 -17.83
CA PRO A 177 -12.32 11.81 -19.14
C PRO A 177 -10.94 11.61 -19.79
N ALA A 178 -10.91 10.94 -20.94
CA ALA A 178 -9.69 10.85 -21.74
C ALA A 178 -9.28 12.28 -22.11
N GLY A 179 -8.02 12.65 -21.89
CA GLY A 179 -7.49 14.02 -22.00
C GLY A 179 -7.55 14.67 -23.39
N PHE A 180 -8.38 14.19 -24.30
CA PHE A 180 -8.58 14.78 -25.63
C PHE A 180 -9.32 16.12 -25.59
N ASN A 181 -10.02 16.46 -24.49
CA ASN A 181 -10.84 17.69 -24.42
C ASN A 181 -10.85 18.36 -23.03
N THR A 182 -9.69 18.46 -22.38
CA THR A 182 -9.53 19.37 -21.23
C THR A 182 -9.32 20.80 -21.74
N ARG A 183 -10.41 21.53 -22.02
CA ARG A 183 -10.35 23.00 -21.98
C ARG A 183 -10.28 23.39 -20.50
N GLN A 184 -9.16 23.99 -20.11
CA GLN A 184 -8.99 24.62 -18.80
C GLN A 184 -9.87 25.85 -18.70
#